data_AF-A0A7X5BDQ3-F1
#
_entry.id   AF-A0A7X5BDQ3-F1
#
_cell.length_a   1.000
_cell.length_b   1.000
_cell.length_c   1.000
_cell.angle_alpha   90.00
_cell.angle_beta   90.00
_cell.angle_gamma   90.00
#
_symmetry.space_group_name_H-M   'P 1'
#
loop_
_entity.id
_entity.type
_entity.pdbx_description
1 polymer ?
#
loop_
_entity_poly.entity_id
_entity_poly.type
_entity_poly.pdbx_seq_one_letter_code
_entity_poly.pdbx_strand_id
1 'polypeptide(L)'
;MKYRATLIVLGLLMLVGWQWPHDTLQADPLALSRMNQTKHTKLAGESWKRLPNRDRSHSTNHTHQDVDSTLDVDSTLNKTNQRLQTINQDSLATSEEWPLSTLYAAPDTGAPQRPPHLKTQAKTNHPPYVDPRYYQQLQQELASWILQEGTMVNYSIAVDGLFIDPEGDSLSYRVEFNSQALKLFFSNQLTISGSPDRQENPLMLTILATDNRDELDSEEHRWVAAHFQLSDVKPLPAISEQLLNQPLYRIHTTRVIAGQRYPFYVLQCEIFELKQGHVWYAASSDRQRCPQLNEMNIVATYQQQDEQIHLHFPSDKTATWRFRYRYSSNYYPGMQLYQVTSNENGPEETYSLFDQRIGAEARLNVHTGQYHYQGLNFDYLMLNEQQQYYPIGLFNYIYNVRNAQPNYYQPADSDLNVFHPTKSLFCRDVEPYWAYASLIGPTHYNVPLISESGDRAGNYPPLCGEYLRSQTRTALYFDHEFTAQDIPLDGKIYTYILYPRPEYAHLLEKFAINLIYHAPID
;
A
#
# COMPACT_ATOMS: atom_id res chain seq x y z
N MET A 1 68.51 44.87 -19.24
CA MET A 1 68.90 43.91 -18.17
C MET A 1 67.83 43.90 -17.09
N LYS A 2 67.52 42.72 -16.52
CA LYS A 2 66.94 42.45 -15.17
C LYS A 2 65.66 43.18 -14.69
N TYR A 3 64.54 42.42 -14.72
CA TYR A 3 63.48 42.26 -13.70
C TYR A 3 63.44 43.15 -12.44
N ARG A 4 62.22 43.55 -12.02
CA ARG A 4 61.43 42.86 -10.96
C ARG A 4 60.02 43.45 -10.70
N ALA A 5 59.03 42.55 -10.50
CA ALA A 5 57.82 42.63 -9.63
C ALA A 5 56.85 43.84 -9.79
N THR A 6 55.52 43.80 -9.61
CA THR A 6 54.51 42.78 -9.19
C THR A 6 53.13 43.32 -9.70
N LEU A 7 51.97 42.66 -9.73
CA LEU A 7 51.46 41.36 -9.23
C LEU A 7 50.28 40.96 -10.17
N ILE A 8 49.94 39.67 -10.31
CA ILE A 8 48.69 39.21 -10.96
C ILE A 8 47.94 38.28 -10.00
N VAL A 9 46.65 38.56 -9.77
CA VAL A 9 45.74 37.63 -9.09
C VAL A 9 44.99 36.85 -10.17
N LEU A 10 45.15 35.53 -10.16
CA LEU A 10 44.50 34.60 -11.09
C LEU A 10 43.75 33.56 -10.24
N GLY A 11 42.42 33.57 -10.31
CA GLY A 11 41.58 32.63 -9.57
C GLY A 11 41.68 31.23 -10.16
N LEU A 12 41.98 30.23 -9.32
CA LEU A 12 42.00 28.83 -9.75
C LEU A 12 40.58 28.27 -9.90
N LEU A 13 40.32 27.65 -11.05
CA LEU A 13 39.28 26.64 -11.21
C LEU A 13 39.71 25.35 -10.49
N MET A 14 38.94 24.91 -9.50
CA MET A 14 39.04 23.57 -8.92
C MET A 14 38.06 22.63 -9.65
N LEU A 15 38.60 21.76 -10.50
CA LEU A 15 37.87 20.60 -11.03
C LEU A 15 37.93 19.46 -10.01
N VAL A 16 36.80 19.17 -9.36
CA VAL A 16 36.66 17.97 -8.51
C VAL A 16 35.96 16.89 -9.33
N GLY A 17 36.74 15.94 -9.86
CA GLY A 17 36.19 14.76 -10.53
C GLY A 17 35.63 13.77 -9.52
N TRP A 18 34.33 13.50 -9.56
CA TRP A 18 33.69 12.45 -8.76
C TRP A 18 33.81 11.11 -9.50
N GLN A 19 34.67 10.22 -8.99
CA GLN A 19 34.70 8.83 -9.44
C GLN A 19 33.59 8.04 -8.75
N TRP A 20 32.77 7.36 -9.56
CA TRP A 20 31.87 6.31 -9.07
C TRP A 20 32.69 5.08 -8.68
N PRO A 21 32.35 4.37 -7.59
CA PRO A 21 33.00 3.12 -7.24
C PRO A 21 32.61 2.03 -8.23
N HIS A 22 33.58 1.52 -8.99
CA HIS A 22 33.43 0.23 -9.67
C HIS A 22 33.55 -0.89 -8.62
N ASP A 23 32.46 -1.60 -8.32
CA ASP A 23 32.56 -2.95 -7.75
C ASP A 23 32.95 -3.91 -8.88
N THR A 24 34.26 -3.97 -9.18
CA THR A 24 34.82 -5.08 -9.95
C THR A 24 34.80 -6.34 -9.11
N LEU A 25 34.14 -7.39 -9.63
CA LEU A 25 34.19 -8.74 -9.08
C LEU A 25 35.61 -9.32 -9.18
N GLN A 26 36.45 -9.00 -8.20
CA GLN A 26 37.64 -9.78 -7.87
C GLN A 26 37.44 -10.39 -6.48
N ALA A 27 37.33 -11.72 -6.44
CA ALA A 27 37.29 -12.46 -5.19
C ALA A 27 38.63 -12.33 -4.48
N ASP A 28 38.65 -11.75 -3.28
CA ASP A 28 39.85 -11.64 -2.45
C ASP A 28 40.28 -13.03 -1.96
N PRO A 29 41.46 -13.55 -2.38
CA PRO A 29 41.91 -14.89 -2.00
C PRO A 29 42.16 -15.06 -0.50
N LEU A 30 42.31 -13.96 0.26
CA LEU A 30 42.66 -13.99 1.67
C LEU A 30 41.47 -14.32 2.59
N ALA A 31 40.23 -14.19 2.11
CA ALA A 31 39.05 -14.64 2.85
C ALA A 31 38.90 -16.17 2.90
N LEU A 32 39.26 -16.89 1.81
CA LEU A 32 39.16 -18.36 1.76
C LEU A 32 40.14 -19.09 2.71
N SER A 33 41.24 -18.45 3.09
CA SER A 33 42.31 -19.10 3.87
C SER A 33 41.89 -19.50 5.29
N ARG A 34 40.86 -18.86 5.88
CA ARG A 34 40.38 -19.17 7.24
C ARG A 34 39.23 -20.18 7.31
N MET A 35 38.63 -20.59 6.20
CA MET A 35 37.52 -21.56 6.20
C MET A 35 37.96 -23.04 6.27
N ASN A 36 39.26 -23.34 6.14
CA ASN A 36 39.76 -24.71 5.96
C ASN A 36 40.36 -25.38 7.23
N GLN A 37 39.94 -24.98 8.44
CA GLN A 37 40.36 -25.67 9.68
C GLN A 37 39.24 -25.91 10.69
N THR A 38 38.28 -26.78 10.36
CA THR A 38 37.61 -27.59 11.40
C THR A 38 37.17 -28.98 10.89
N LYS A 39 38.12 -29.92 10.91
CA LYS A 39 37.95 -31.39 10.98
C LYS A 39 36.69 -32.03 10.35
N HIS A 40 36.83 -32.50 9.10
CA HIS A 40 36.17 -33.75 8.71
C HIS A 40 36.92 -34.96 9.28
N THR A 41 36.31 -35.69 10.22
CA THR A 41 36.72 -37.06 10.53
C THR A 41 36.10 -38.02 9.51
N LYS A 42 36.94 -38.62 8.66
CA LYS A 42 36.52 -39.71 7.77
C LYS A 42 36.14 -40.95 8.59
N LEU A 43 34.97 -41.52 8.32
CA LEU A 43 34.78 -42.97 8.33
C LEU A 43 34.27 -43.37 6.95
N ALA A 44 34.81 -44.46 6.42
CA ALA A 44 34.63 -44.85 5.03
C ALA A 44 33.74 -46.08 4.91
N GLY A 45 32.88 -46.07 3.89
CA GLY A 45 32.41 -47.26 3.16
C GLY A 45 31.54 -48.26 3.91
N GLU A 46 30.28 -48.38 3.47
CA GLU A 46 29.77 -49.65 2.94
C GLU A 46 28.54 -49.40 2.05
N SER A 47 28.39 -50.20 0.99
CA SER A 47 27.24 -50.11 0.08
C SER A 47 26.16 -51.12 0.48
N TRP A 48 24.92 -50.68 0.66
CA TRP A 48 23.79 -51.60 0.74
C TRP A 48 22.59 -51.20 -0.14
N LYS A 49 21.86 -52.22 -0.55
CA LYS A 49 20.93 -52.22 -1.69
C LYS A 49 19.53 -51.71 -1.29
N ARG A 50 18.77 -51.32 -2.31
CA ARG A 50 17.34 -50.99 -2.23
C ARG A 50 16.49 -52.22 -1.83
N LEU A 51 15.26 -51.97 -1.34
CA LEU A 51 14.13 -52.88 -1.01
C LEU A 51 13.96 -53.18 0.51
N PRO A 52 12.73 -53.45 1.03
CA PRO A 52 11.79 -52.36 1.33
C PRO A 52 11.01 -52.47 2.67
N ASN A 53 10.35 -51.36 3.03
CA ASN A 53 9.09 -51.25 3.79
C ASN A 53 9.11 -51.16 5.34
N ARG A 54 8.10 -50.41 5.83
CA ARG A 54 7.53 -50.25 7.19
C ARG A 54 8.19 -49.37 8.28
N ASP A 55 7.36 -48.41 8.70
CA ASP A 55 7.04 -47.99 10.07
C ASP A 55 8.11 -47.29 10.92
N ARG A 56 8.24 -45.96 10.72
CA ARG A 56 7.93 -44.94 11.75
C ARG A 56 8.02 -43.51 11.18
N SER A 57 6.87 -42.92 10.89
CA SER A 57 6.75 -41.47 10.71
C SER A 57 6.70 -40.78 12.07
N HIS A 58 7.77 -40.05 12.43
CA HIS A 58 7.64 -38.99 13.44
C HIS A 58 7.01 -37.76 12.79
N SER A 59 5.71 -37.83 12.60
CA SER A 59 4.86 -36.64 12.50
C SER A 59 4.76 -36.04 13.90
N THR A 60 5.39 -34.89 14.12
CA THR A 60 5.08 -34.03 15.27
C THR A 60 3.81 -33.26 14.94
N ASN A 61 2.67 -33.82 15.35
CA ASN A 61 1.41 -33.09 15.37
C ASN A 61 1.56 -31.85 16.25
N HIS A 62 1.55 -30.67 15.65
CA HIS A 62 1.20 -29.44 16.38
C HIS A 62 -0.31 -29.48 16.64
N THR A 63 -0.69 -30.09 17.77
CA THR A 63 -2.02 -29.89 18.33
C THR A 63 -2.15 -28.44 18.74
N HIS A 64 -2.91 -27.66 17.98
CA HIS A 64 -3.55 -26.47 18.52
C HIS A 64 -4.35 -26.91 19.77
N GLN A 65 -3.96 -26.39 20.93
CA GLN A 65 -4.87 -26.36 22.06
C GLN A 65 -5.76 -25.14 21.89
N ASP A 66 -7.07 -25.37 21.83
CA ASP A 66 -8.06 -24.31 21.97
C ASP A 66 -7.85 -23.64 23.34
N VAL A 67 -7.44 -22.38 23.31
CA VAL A 67 -7.58 -21.46 24.44
C VAL A 67 -8.69 -20.49 24.04
N ASP A 68 -9.91 -20.83 24.45
CA ASP A 68 -11.04 -19.93 24.41
C ASP A 68 -10.75 -18.75 25.35
N SER A 69 -10.45 -17.59 24.77
CA SER A 69 -10.19 -16.34 25.47
C SER A 69 -10.99 -15.21 24.85
N THR A 70 -12.29 -15.21 25.14
CA THR A 70 -13.07 -13.97 25.18
C THR A 70 -12.37 -12.97 26.11
N LEU A 71 -11.82 -11.89 25.56
CA LEU A 71 -11.26 -10.78 26.32
C LEU A 71 -11.81 -9.46 25.81
N ASP A 72 -12.30 -8.66 26.76
CA ASP A 72 -13.00 -7.41 26.53
C ASP A 72 -12.14 -6.38 25.78
N VAL A 73 -12.76 -5.74 24.79
CA VAL A 73 -12.26 -4.49 24.22
C VAL A 73 -12.81 -3.33 25.04
N ASP A 74 -12.12 -2.95 26.13
CA ASP A 74 -12.30 -1.61 26.70
C ASP A 74 -11.05 -1.05 27.41
N SER A 75 -10.97 0.28 27.41
CA SER A 75 -10.12 1.15 28.23
C SER A 75 -8.60 1.21 27.95
N THR A 76 -8.21 1.77 26.80
CA THR A 76 -7.03 2.68 26.78
C THR A 76 -7.01 3.76 25.69
N LEU A 77 -8.07 3.91 24.89
CA LEU A 77 -8.12 4.87 23.76
C LEU A 77 -8.98 6.10 24.06
N ASN A 78 -8.84 6.70 25.25
CA ASN A 78 -9.72 7.79 25.69
C ASN A 78 -9.04 8.89 26.54
N LYS A 79 -7.95 9.49 26.04
CA LYS A 79 -7.28 10.66 26.67
C LYS A 79 -6.88 11.82 25.74
N THR A 80 -7.35 11.85 24.49
CA THR A 80 -6.97 12.92 23.52
C THR A 80 -8.14 13.68 22.88
N ASN A 81 -9.40 13.38 23.24
CA ASN A 81 -10.59 14.07 22.69
C ASN A 81 -11.34 14.98 23.69
N GLN A 82 -10.90 15.13 24.94
CA GLN A 82 -11.52 16.03 25.93
C GLN A 82 -11.12 17.52 25.77
N ARG A 83 -11.33 18.11 24.58
CA ARG A 83 -11.23 19.58 24.44
C ARG A 83 -12.19 20.28 23.48
N LEU A 84 -13.17 19.58 22.91
CA LEU A 84 -14.25 20.20 22.13
C LEU A 84 -15.61 19.51 22.35
N GLN A 85 -16.14 19.54 23.57
CA GLN A 85 -17.58 19.36 23.83
C GLN A 85 -17.95 19.73 25.29
N THR A 86 -18.16 21.02 25.53
CA THR A 86 -18.90 21.54 26.69
C THR A 86 -19.53 22.85 26.30
N ILE A 87 -20.85 22.85 26.07
CA ILE A 87 -21.82 23.92 26.35
C ILE A 87 -23.21 23.40 25.96
N ASN A 88 -24.19 23.60 26.84
CA ASN A 88 -25.64 23.43 26.67
C ASN A 88 -26.19 22.02 26.42
N GLN A 89 -26.40 21.28 27.52
CA GLN A 89 -27.75 20.81 27.86
C GLN A 89 -27.85 20.58 29.37
N ASP A 90 -28.34 21.57 30.11
CA ASP A 90 -29.01 21.38 31.41
C ASP A 90 -29.71 22.67 31.87
N SER A 91 -31.05 22.66 31.81
CA SER A 91 -31.95 23.41 32.70
C SER A 91 -33.40 23.09 32.30
N LEU A 92 -34.06 22.24 33.09
CA LEU A 92 -35.44 21.85 32.88
C LEU A 92 -36.26 22.17 34.14
N ALA A 93 -37.37 22.88 33.93
CA ALA A 93 -38.57 22.97 34.76
C ALA A 93 -38.55 23.63 36.16
N THR A 94 -39.51 24.56 36.31
CA THR A 94 -40.54 24.62 37.39
C THR A 94 -41.77 25.30 36.77
N SER A 95 -42.89 24.58 36.56
CA SER A 95 -44.20 24.72 37.26
C SER A 95 -44.91 26.08 37.01
N GLU A 96 -46.21 26.23 36.74
CA GLU A 96 -47.46 25.59 37.24
C GLU A 96 -48.60 25.76 36.18
N GLU A 97 -49.80 25.14 36.17
CA GLU A 97 -50.34 23.83 36.64
C GLU A 97 -51.80 23.61 36.06
N TRP A 98 -52.20 22.34 35.84
CA TRP A 98 -53.56 21.68 35.79
C TRP A 98 -54.88 22.34 35.25
N PRO A 99 -55.99 21.58 35.03
CA PRO A 99 -56.14 20.15 34.71
C PRO A 99 -57.06 19.86 33.48
N LEU A 100 -57.17 18.59 33.09
CA LEU A 100 -58.12 18.09 32.09
C LEU A 100 -59.11 17.10 32.74
N SER A 101 -60.41 17.37 32.72
CA SER A 101 -61.48 16.34 32.71
C SER A 101 -62.89 16.93 32.64
N THR A 102 -63.70 16.49 31.67
CA THR A 102 -65.00 15.79 31.83
C THR A 102 -65.80 15.82 30.52
N LEU A 103 -66.56 14.75 30.28
CA LEU A 103 -67.52 14.63 29.20
C LEU A 103 -68.70 13.77 29.72
N TYR A 104 -69.93 14.13 29.32
CA TYR A 104 -71.25 13.51 29.56
C TYR A 104 -72.21 14.21 30.56
N ALA A 105 -73.12 15.03 30.01
CA ALA A 105 -74.59 14.89 30.14
C ALA A 105 -75.33 15.99 29.32
N ALA A 106 -76.49 15.67 28.76
CA ALA A 106 -77.41 16.57 28.02
C ALA A 106 -78.55 17.07 28.95
N PRO A 107 -79.57 17.88 28.54
CA PRO A 107 -79.93 18.31 27.17
C PRO A 107 -80.49 19.77 27.00
N ASP A 108 -80.83 20.09 25.74
CA ASP A 108 -81.93 20.95 25.24
C ASP A 108 -82.05 22.45 25.64
N THR A 109 -81.97 23.34 24.62
CA THR A 109 -83.11 24.19 24.16
C THR A 109 -82.73 25.14 23.00
N GLY A 110 -83.55 25.19 21.94
CA GLY A 110 -83.66 26.35 21.05
C GLY A 110 -82.85 26.37 19.74
N ALA A 111 -83.47 25.88 18.66
CA ALA A 111 -83.03 25.98 17.25
C ALA A 111 -83.19 27.44 16.68
N PRO A 112 -82.79 27.82 15.42
CA PRO A 112 -82.61 26.93 14.26
C PRO A 112 -81.57 27.27 13.15
N GLN A 113 -81.50 26.33 12.20
CA GLN A 113 -80.99 26.37 10.82
C GLN A 113 -79.51 26.04 10.54
N ARG A 114 -79.35 25.07 9.63
CA ARG A 114 -78.13 24.45 9.14
C ARG A 114 -77.81 24.99 7.74
N PRO A 115 -76.68 25.67 7.51
CA PRO A 115 -76.10 25.83 6.17
C PRO A 115 -75.49 24.50 5.70
N PRO A 116 -75.49 24.20 4.39
CA PRO A 116 -75.01 22.92 3.87
C PRO A 116 -73.48 22.83 3.82
N HIS A 117 -72.98 21.59 3.85
CA HIS A 117 -71.63 21.13 3.53
C HIS A 117 -70.63 22.19 3.00
N LEU A 118 -69.67 22.59 3.84
CA LEU A 118 -68.34 22.86 3.31
C LEU A 118 -67.73 21.52 2.91
N LYS A 119 -67.58 21.30 1.60
CA LYS A 119 -66.58 20.37 1.09
C LYS A 119 -65.22 20.92 1.52
N THR A 120 -64.48 20.19 2.34
CA THR A 120 -63.05 20.44 2.52
C THR A 120 -62.40 20.39 1.14
N GLN A 121 -61.77 21.48 0.71
CA GLN A 121 -60.96 21.46 -0.51
C GLN A 121 -59.85 20.42 -0.30
N ALA A 122 -59.75 19.48 -1.23
CA ALA A 122 -58.55 18.66 -1.31
C ALA A 122 -57.36 19.60 -1.56
N LYS A 123 -56.34 19.53 -0.70
CA LYS A 123 -55.01 20.01 -1.09
C LYS A 123 -54.58 19.12 -2.27
N THR A 124 -54.38 19.73 -3.42
CA THR A 124 -53.69 19.10 -4.55
C THR A 124 -52.22 18.93 -4.15
N ASN A 125 -51.74 17.69 -4.04
CA ASN A 125 -50.29 17.41 -4.02
C ASN A 125 -49.72 17.70 -5.41
N HIS A 126 -48.47 18.11 -5.44
CA HIS A 126 -47.69 18.24 -6.65
C HIS A 126 -46.44 17.36 -6.52
N PRO A 127 -45.95 16.75 -7.62
CA PRO A 127 -44.69 16.01 -7.56
C PRO A 127 -43.53 16.96 -7.20
N PRO A 128 -42.45 16.43 -6.58
CA PRO A 128 -41.25 17.22 -6.32
C PRO A 128 -40.66 17.79 -7.60
N TYR A 129 -39.95 18.91 -7.51
CA TYR A 129 -39.24 19.49 -8.66
C TYR A 129 -37.75 19.71 -8.34
N VAL A 130 -36.93 19.73 -9.38
CA VAL A 130 -35.48 19.94 -9.25
C VAL A 130 -35.20 21.40 -8.91
N ASP A 131 -34.39 21.68 -7.87
CA ASP A 131 -33.87 23.02 -7.61
C ASP A 131 -32.83 23.36 -8.70
N PRO A 132 -33.09 24.34 -9.59
CA PRO A 132 -32.18 24.67 -10.67
C PRO A 132 -30.84 25.25 -10.19
N ARG A 133 -30.76 25.85 -9.00
CA ARG A 133 -29.52 26.37 -8.41
C ARG A 133 -28.67 25.23 -7.87
N TYR A 134 -29.28 24.33 -7.10
CA TYR A 134 -28.58 23.18 -6.53
C TYR A 134 -28.12 22.22 -7.64
N TYR A 135 -28.94 22.00 -8.65
CA TYR A 135 -28.59 21.26 -9.86
C TYR A 135 -27.36 21.84 -10.56
N GLN A 136 -27.29 23.16 -10.76
CA GLN A 136 -26.13 23.82 -11.38
C GLN A 136 -24.86 23.69 -10.51
N GLN A 137 -24.99 23.78 -9.19
CA GLN A 137 -23.87 23.57 -8.27
C GLN A 137 -23.33 22.14 -8.37
N LEU A 138 -24.20 21.12 -8.29
CA LEU A 138 -23.79 19.72 -8.43
C LEU A 138 -23.20 19.41 -9.80
N GLN A 139 -23.74 19.97 -10.89
CA GLN A 139 -23.18 19.76 -12.22
C GLN A 139 -21.78 20.37 -12.37
N GLN A 140 -21.48 21.48 -11.68
CA GLN A 140 -20.12 22.05 -11.64
C GLN A 140 -19.18 21.21 -10.79
N GLU A 141 -19.64 20.71 -9.63
CA GLU A 141 -18.85 19.81 -8.78
C GLU A 141 -18.49 18.51 -9.51
N LEU A 142 -19.47 17.85 -10.15
CA LEU A 142 -19.27 16.62 -10.93
C LEU A 142 -18.37 16.84 -12.16
N ALA A 143 -18.43 18.01 -12.81
CA ALA A 143 -17.54 18.38 -13.90
C ALA A 143 -16.12 18.77 -13.43
N SER A 144 -15.91 18.99 -12.13
CA SER A 144 -14.56 19.23 -11.57
C SER A 144 -13.80 17.92 -11.31
N TRP A 145 -14.49 16.78 -11.25
CA TRP A 145 -13.89 15.49 -10.92
C TRP A 145 -12.88 15.06 -11.99
N ILE A 146 -11.75 14.52 -11.53
CA ILE A 146 -10.68 14.01 -12.39
C ILE A 146 -10.85 12.51 -12.48
N LEU A 147 -11.51 12.04 -13.54
CA LEU A 147 -11.59 10.62 -13.87
C LEU A 147 -10.46 10.26 -14.83
N GLN A 148 -9.66 9.28 -14.45
CA GLN A 148 -8.58 8.72 -15.27
C GLN A 148 -8.67 7.20 -15.24
N GLU A 149 -8.45 6.59 -16.39
CA GLU A 149 -8.50 5.14 -16.59
C GLU A 149 -7.61 4.39 -15.56
N GLY A 150 -8.16 3.34 -14.94
CA GLY A 150 -7.47 2.48 -13.98
C GLY A 150 -7.04 3.14 -12.65
N THR A 151 -7.27 4.44 -12.46
CA THR A 151 -6.90 5.16 -11.21
C THR A 151 -8.04 5.06 -10.20
N MET A 152 -7.76 4.58 -8.98
CA MET A 152 -8.77 4.48 -7.92
C MET A 152 -9.27 5.87 -7.52
N VAL A 153 -10.60 6.07 -7.54
CA VAL A 153 -11.30 7.27 -7.09
C VAL A 153 -12.24 6.97 -5.92
N ASN A 154 -12.53 7.99 -5.12
CA ASN A 154 -13.55 7.98 -4.08
C ASN A 154 -14.06 9.41 -3.88
N TYR A 155 -15.18 9.74 -4.52
CA TYR A 155 -15.83 11.05 -4.42
C TYR A 155 -17.19 10.92 -3.72
N SER A 156 -17.66 11.98 -3.07
CA SER A 156 -18.99 12.00 -2.43
C SER A 156 -19.66 13.36 -2.61
N ILE A 157 -20.94 13.36 -2.98
CA ILE A 157 -21.78 14.56 -3.09
C ILE A 157 -22.97 14.49 -2.13
N ALA A 158 -23.41 15.64 -1.62
CA ALA A 158 -24.72 15.76 -0.98
C ALA A 158 -25.81 15.92 -2.04
N VAL A 159 -26.94 15.21 -1.89
CA VAL A 159 -28.09 15.30 -2.79
C VAL A 159 -29.29 16.02 -2.14
N ASP A 160 -29.17 16.32 -0.84
CA ASP A 160 -30.16 17.06 -0.06
C ASP A 160 -30.34 18.47 -0.62
N GLY A 161 -31.58 18.83 -0.96
CA GLY A 161 -31.90 20.10 -1.63
C GLY A 161 -31.80 20.08 -3.16
N LEU A 162 -31.41 18.96 -3.79
CA LEU A 162 -31.54 18.80 -5.24
C LEU A 162 -33.01 18.77 -5.70
N PHE A 163 -33.90 18.28 -4.85
CA PHE A 163 -35.34 18.22 -5.08
C PHE A 163 -36.08 18.97 -3.98
N ILE A 164 -37.12 19.70 -4.37
CA ILE A 164 -38.01 20.44 -3.48
C ILE A 164 -39.42 19.90 -3.64
N ASP A 165 -40.01 19.48 -2.53
CA ASP A 165 -41.44 19.18 -2.45
C ASP A 165 -42.24 20.48 -2.16
N PRO A 166 -43.27 20.84 -2.97
CA PRO A 166 -44.03 22.07 -2.75
C PRO A 166 -44.89 22.06 -1.47
N GLU A 167 -45.32 20.88 -1.03
CA GLU A 167 -46.16 20.69 0.15
C GLU A 167 -45.35 20.42 1.44
N GLY A 168 -44.07 20.04 1.29
CA GLY A 168 -43.16 19.65 2.37
C GLY A 168 -43.25 18.17 2.75
N ASP A 169 -43.80 17.32 1.88
CA ASP A 169 -43.86 15.87 2.07
C ASP A 169 -42.45 15.24 1.99
N SER A 170 -42.30 14.03 2.55
CA SER A 170 -40.99 13.36 2.64
C SER A 170 -40.63 12.63 1.35
N LEU A 171 -39.44 12.90 0.81
CA LEU A 171 -38.98 12.35 -0.47
C LEU A 171 -38.25 11.02 -0.32
N SER A 172 -38.57 10.09 -1.23
CA SER A 172 -37.81 8.85 -1.45
C SER A 172 -36.91 8.99 -2.67
N TYR A 173 -35.70 8.42 -2.61
CA TYR A 173 -34.67 8.59 -3.63
C TYR A 173 -34.27 7.26 -4.28
N ARG A 174 -33.96 7.30 -5.58
CA ARG A 174 -33.34 6.23 -6.36
C ARG A 174 -32.18 6.82 -7.16
N VAL A 175 -31.12 6.04 -7.35
CA VAL A 175 -29.95 6.45 -8.12
C VAL A 175 -29.60 5.39 -9.15
N GLU A 176 -29.32 5.83 -10.37
CA GLU A 176 -28.92 4.99 -11.50
C GLU A 176 -27.63 5.54 -12.10
N PHE A 177 -26.72 4.65 -12.49
CA PHE A 177 -25.41 5.02 -13.01
C PHE A 177 -24.90 3.98 -14.00
N ASN A 178 -24.45 4.42 -15.17
CA ASN A 178 -24.09 3.54 -16.29
C ASN A 178 -22.62 3.07 -16.24
N SER A 179 -22.11 2.66 -15.07
CA SER A 179 -20.76 2.12 -14.92
C SER A 179 -20.75 0.72 -14.32
N GLN A 180 -19.88 -0.16 -14.83
CA GLN A 180 -19.58 -1.46 -14.22
C GLN A 180 -18.33 -1.40 -13.31
N ALA A 181 -17.42 -0.48 -13.60
CA ALA A 181 -16.11 -0.36 -12.93
C ALA A 181 -16.18 0.52 -11.66
N LEU A 182 -17.05 1.53 -11.68
CA LEU A 182 -17.34 2.40 -10.54
C LEU A 182 -18.63 1.97 -9.84
N LYS A 183 -18.59 1.97 -8.50
CA LYS A 183 -19.70 1.56 -7.63
C LYS A 183 -20.30 2.77 -6.92
N LEU A 184 -21.64 2.78 -6.84
CA LEU A 184 -22.40 3.71 -6.01
C LEU A 184 -22.56 3.16 -4.59
N PHE A 185 -22.54 4.06 -3.61
CA PHE A 185 -23.03 3.82 -2.26
C PHE A 185 -23.83 5.04 -1.81
N PHE A 186 -25.01 4.83 -1.22
CA PHE A 186 -25.89 5.90 -0.76
C PHE A 186 -26.22 5.71 0.72
N SER A 187 -25.89 6.70 1.54
CA SER A 187 -26.27 6.76 2.95
C SER A 187 -26.75 8.17 3.32
N ASN A 188 -25.85 9.04 3.75
CA ASN A 188 -26.10 10.47 3.98
C ASN A 188 -25.59 11.33 2.81
N GLN A 189 -24.74 10.74 1.95
CA GLN A 189 -24.21 11.31 0.73
C GLN A 189 -24.18 10.22 -0.33
N LEU A 190 -24.14 10.62 -1.60
CA LEU A 190 -23.89 9.71 -2.71
C LEU A 190 -22.38 9.60 -2.95
N THR A 191 -21.82 8.45 -2.63
CA THR A 191 -20.41 8.11 -2.84
C THR A 191 -20.24 7.33 -4.15
N ILE A 192 -19.28 7.74 -4.98
CA ILE A 192 -18.84 7.05 -6.20
C ILE A 192 -17.38 6.61 -6.00
N SER A 193 -17.12 5.30 -6.08
CA SER A 193 -15.80 4.73 -5.79
C SER A 193 -15.43 3.55 -6.69
N GLY A 194 -14.13 3.34 -6.92
CA GLY A 194 -13.60 2.30 -7.80
C GLY A 194 -12.55 2.85 -8.76
N SER A 195 -12.12 2.06 -9.74
CA SER A 195 -11.24 2.54 -10.82
C SER A 195 -12.08 2.69 -12.10
N PRO A 196 -12.12 3.86 -12.77
CA PRO A 196 -12.83 4.00 -14.04
C PRO A 196 -12.17 3.18 -15.14
N ASP A 197 -12.94 2.40 -15.88
CA ASP A 197 -12.50 1.80 -17.16
C ASP A 197 -12.79 2.78 -18.31
N ARG A 198 -12.04 2.66 -19.41
CA ARG A 198 -12.31 3.41 -20.64
C ARG A 198 -13.71 3.09 -21.18
N GLN A 199 -14.57 4.10 -21.26
CA GLN A 199 -15.93 3.95 -21.78
C GLN A 199 -16.02 4.43 -23.24
N GLU A 200 -16.89 3.80 -24.02
CA GLU A 200 -17.31 4.30 -25.35
C GLU A 200 -18.38 5.39 -25.24
N ASN A 201 -19.12 5.42 -24.14
CA ASN A 201 -20.22 6.36 -23.87
C ASN A 201 -19.91 7.22 -22.63
N PRO A 202 -20.41 8.47 -22.54
CA PRO A 202 -20.28 9.30 -21.35
C PRO A 202 -20.86 8.64 -20.09
N LEU A 203 -20.24 8.91 -18.94
CA LEU A 203 -20.76 8.49 -17.64
C LEU A 203 -21.94 9.39 -17.25
N MET A 204 -23.10 8.77 -17.08
CA MET A 204 -24.39 9.40 -16.78
C MET A 204 -24.87 8.92 -15.41
N LEU A 205 -25.04 9.89 -14.50
CA LEU A 205 -25.65 9.72 -13.19
C LEU A 205 -27.07 10.27 -13.23
N THR A 206 -28.07 9.42 -12.98
CA THR A 206 -29.46 9.83 -12.82
C THR A 206 -29.85 9.70 -11.36
N ILE A 207 -30.29 10.80 -10.75
CA ILE A 207 -30.88 10.80 -9.42
C ILE A 207 -32.37 11.03 -9.62
N LEU A 208 -33.22 10.20 -9.01
CA LEU A 208 -34.67 10.32 -9.06
C LEU A 208 -35.21 10.52 -7.65
N ALA A 209 -36.25 11.36 -7.53
CA ALA A 209 -37.01 11.56 -6.30
C ALA A 209 -38.52 11.41 -6.55
N THR A 210 -39.26 10.95 -5.53
CA THR A 210 -40.73 10.85 -5.51
C THR A 210 -41.26 11.18 -4.12
N ASP A 211 -42.48 11.71 -4.04
CA ASP A 211 -43.23 11.88 -2.78
C ASP A 211 -43.86 10.55 -2.34
N ASN A 212 -44.46 10.53 -1.14
CA ASN A 212 -44.93 9.30 -0.48
C ASN A 212 -46.46 9.10 -0.53
N ARG A 213 -47.15 9.64 -1.55
CA ARG A 213 -48.61 9.50 -1.71
C ARG A 213 -49.02 8.58 -2.85
N ASP A 214 -50.10 7.84 -2.59
CA ASP A 214 -50.37 6.57 -3.28
C ASP A 214 -51.62 6.52 -4.17
N GLU A 215 -52.34 7.64 -4.34
CA GLU A 215 -53.65 7.65 -4.99
C GLU A 215 -53.60 8.33 -6.38
N LEU A 216 -53.25 7.54 -7.42
CA LEU A 216 -54.18 7.16 -8.52
C LEU A 216 -53.53 6.80 -9.87
N ASP A 217 -52.31 7.21 -10.18
CA ASP A 217 -51.67 6.97 -11.49
C ASP A 217 -50.41 6.07 -11.43
N SER A 218 -50.07 5.48 -12.58
CA SER A 218 -49.14 4.34 -12.74
C SER A 218 -47.68 4.63 -12.31
N GLU A 219 -46.99 3.58 -11.86
CA GLU A 219 -45.68 3.65 -11.17
C GLU A 219 -44.56 4.40 -11.93
N GLU A 220 -44.61 4.50 -13.26
CA GLU A 220 -43.61 5.22 -14.05
C GLU A 220 -43.75 6.76 -14.02
N HIS A 221 -44.89 7.32 -13.60
CA HIS A 221 -45.18 8.76 -13.74
C HIS A 221 -44.89 9.63 -12.50
N ARG A 222 -44.33 9.07 -11.41
CA ARG A 222 -44.12 9.80 -10.14
C ARG A 222 -42.66 10.17 -9.84
N TRP A 223 -41.69 9.59 -10.55
CA TRP A 223 -40.27 9.86 -10.34
C TRP A 223 -39.80 11.07 -11.15
N VAL A 224 -39.39 12.13 -10.46
CA VAL A 224 -38.76 13.30 -11.09
C VAL A 224 -37.24 13.08 -11.09
N ALA A 225 -36.63 13.22 -12.27
CA ALA A 225 -35.25 12.83 -12.51
C ALA A 225 -34.33 14.03 -12.82
N ALA A 226 -33.19 14.08 -12.14
CA ALA A 226 -32.06 14.94 -12.44
C ALA A 226 -30.95 14.10 -13.09
N HIS A 227 -30.43 14.56 -14.23
CA HIS A 227 -29.46 13.83 -15.04
C HIS A 227 -28.15 14.60 -15.11
N PHE A 228 -27.06 13.98 -14.68
CA PHE A 228 -25.73 14.58 -14.68
C PHE A 228 -24.79 13.79 -15.58
N GLN A 229 -24.12 14.48 -16.49
CA GLN A 229 -22.95 13.94 -17.16
C GLN A 229 -21.73 14.21 -16.28
N LEU A 230 -20.96 13.16 -15.97
CA LEU A 230 -19.67 13.27 -15.28
C LEU A 230 -18.57 13.64 -16.28
N SER A 231 -17.44 14.14 -15.77
CA SER A 231 -16.22 14.35 -16.57
C SER A 231 -15.84 13.11 -17.38
N ASP A 232 -15.36 13.31 -18.61
CA ASP A 232 -14.86 12.21 -19.43
C ASP A 232 -13.70 11.47 -18.73
N VAL A 233 -13.71 10.15 -18.81
CA VAL A 233 -12.60 9.31 -18.33
C VAL A 233 -11.40 9.55 -19.23
N LYS A 234 -10.39 10.26 -18.72
CA LYS A 234 -9.15 10.50 -19.45
C LYS A 234 -8.43 9.17 -19.67
N PRO A 235 -7.98 8.88 -20.91
CA PRO A 235 -7.22 7.67 -21.17
C PRO A 235 -5.92 7.68 -20.38
N LEU A 236 -5.33 6.51 -20.17
CA LEU A 236 -3.95 6.44 -19.71
C LEU A 236 -3.01 7.14 -20.71
N PRO A 237 -2.07 7.98 -20.25
CA PRO A 237 -0.92 8.39 -21.07
C PRO A 237 -0.18 7.15 -21.58
N ALA A 238 0.55 7.31 -22.69
CA ALA A 238 1.36 6.22 -23.22
C ALA A 238 2.30 5.69 -22.11
N ILE A 239 2.59 4.39 -22.15
CA ILE A 239 3.16 3.67 -21.01
C ILE A 239 4.43 4.34 -20.42
N SER A 240 5.31 4.86 -21.28
CA SER A 240 6.53 5.58 -20.89
C SER A 240 6.27 7.03 -20.43
N GLU A 241 5.19 7.69 -20.87
CA GLU A 241 4.81 9.04 -20.42
C GLU A 241 4.39 9.08 -18.95
N GLN A 242 3.90 7.96 -18.41
CA GLN A 242 3.47 7.83 -17.01
C GLN A 242 4.63 7.90 -16.00
N LEU A 243 5.89 7.84 -16.47
CA LEU A 243 7.08 8.04 -15.64
C LEU A 243 7.62 9.48 -15.70
N LEU A 244 6.97 10.38 -16.46
CA LEU A 244 7.45 11.73 -16.71
C LEU A 244 6.78 12.79 -15.82
N ASN A 245 7.51 13.87 -15.57
CA ASN A 245 7.05 15.08 -14.87
C ASN A 245 6.49 14.85 -13.45
N GLN A 246 6.88 13.75 -12.80
CA GLN A 246 6.57 13.47 -11.40
C GLN A 246 7.79 12.87 -10.67
N PRO A 247 7.92 13.09 -9.36
CA PRO A 247 8.94 12.42 -8.55
C PRO A 247 8.61 10.95 -8.35
N LEU A 248 9.62 10.10 -8.51
CA LEU A 248 9.55 8.65 -8.31
C LEU A 248 10.65 8.22 -7.35
N TYR A 249 10.27 7.59 -6.26
CA TYR A 249 11.18 7.07 -5.24
C TYR A 249 11.54 5.62 -5.54
N ARG A 250 12.79 5.22 -5.27
CA ARG A 250 13.30 3.85 -5.44
C ARG A 250 14.03 3.39 -4.18
N ILE A 251 13.86 2.13 -3.79
CA ILE A 251 14.73 1.49 -2.79
C ILE A 251 15.80 0.68 -3.51
N HIS A 252 17.06 0.98 -3.22
CA HIS A 252 18.21 0.38 -3.87
C HIS A 252 19.19 -0.22 -2.84
N THR A 253 19.87 -1.31 -3.22
CA THR A 253 20.82 -2.05 -2.38
C THR A 253 22.25 -1.59 -2.66
N THR A 254 22.90 -0.96 -1.68
CA THR A 254 24.29 -0.47 -1.79
C THR A 254 25.18 -1.05 -0.70
N ARG A 255 26.51 -0.96 -0.89
CA ARG A 255 27.49 -1.19 0.18
C ARG A 255 28.12 0.11 0.70
N VAL A 256 27.71 1.27 0.18
CA VAL A 256 28.24 2.59 0.56
C VAL A 256 27.11 3.60 0.67
N ILE A 257 27.00 4.26 1.82
CA ILE A 257 26.10 5.41 2.05
C ILE A 257 26.92 6.51 2.72
N ALA A 258 26.82 7.75 2.22
CA ALA A 258 27.54 8.92 2.75
C ALA A 258 29.06 8.71 2.97
N GLY A 259 29.71 7.91 2.12
CA GLY A 259 31.13 7.54 2.23
C GLY A 259 31.45 6.43 3.23
N GLN A 260 30.50 5.99 4.06
CA GLN A 260 30.66 4.83 4.93
C GLN A 260 30.44 3.53 4.15
N ARG A 261 31.44 2.65 4.14
CA ARG A 261 31.33 1.30 3.57
C ARG A 261 30.79 0.31 4.61
N TYR A 262 29.83 -0.51 4.19
CA TYR A 262 29.22 -1.59 4.97
C TYR A 262 29.75 -2.96 4.49
N PRO A 263 29.90 -3.95 5.40
CA PRO A 263 30.36 -5.29 5.03
C PRO A 263 29.29 -6.12 4.28
N PHE A 264 28.03 -5.68 4.32
CA PHE A 264 26.86 -6.28 3.69
C PHE A 264 26.04 -5.22 2.93
N TYR A 265 25.03 -5.65 2.17
CA TYR A 265 24.11 -4.73 1.49
C TYR A 265 23.19 -4.02 2.47
N VAL A 266 23.12 -2.70 2.35
CA VAL A 266 22.19 -1.82 3.08
C VAL A 266 21.27 -1.13 2.08
N LEU A 267 20.08 -0.74 2.55
CA LEU A 267 19.12 -0.02 1.72
C LEU A 267 19.40 1.48 1.75
N GLN A 268 19.35 2.07 0.57
CA GLN A 268 19.39 3.50 0.31
C GLN A 268 18.13 3.88 -0.46
N CYS A 269 17.58 5.06 -0.17
CA CYS A 269 16.46 5.58 -0.96
C CYS A 269 16.96 6.60 -1.96
N GLU A 270 16.42 6.50 -3.17
CA GLU A 270 16.73 7.36 -4.29
C GLU A 270 15.44 8.04 -4.75
N ILE A 271 15.56 9.21 -5.36
CA ILE A 271 14.44 9.94 -5.98
C ILE A 271 14.86 10.34 -7.39
N PHE A 272 13.92 10.24 -8.34
CA PHE A 272 14.09 10.59 -9.75
C PHE A 272 12.93 11.49 -10.20
N GLU A 273 13.19 12.48 -11.06
CA GLU A 273 12.15 13.16 -11.85
C GLU A 273 12.62 13.30 -13.31
N LEU A 274 11.86 12.73 -14.25
CA LEU A 274 12.14 12.78 -15.68
C LEU A 274 11.37 13.95 -16.30
N LYS A 275 12.06 15.07 -16.55
CA LYS A 275 11.42 16.33 -16.93
C LYS A 275 12.26 17.18 -17.87
N GLN A 276 11.62 17.74 -18.89
CA GLN A 276 12.24 18.65 -19.86
C GLN A 276 13.52 18.06 -20.52
N GLY A 277 13.53 16.74 -20.75
CA GLY A 277 14.70 16.03 -21.31
C GLY A 277 15.85 15.77 -20.32
N HIS A 278 15.70 16.15 -19.05
CA HIS A 278 16.68 15.95 -17.99
C HIS A 278 16.22 14.92 -16.95
N VAL A 279 17.19 14.19 -16.41
CA VAL A 279 17.03 13.29 -15.27
C VAL A 279 17.47 14.03 -14.02
N TRP A 280 16.52 14.43 -13.19
CA TRP A 280 16.77 14.96 -11.85
C TRP A 280 16.90 13.78 -10.87
N TYR A 281 17.88 13.84 -9.98
CA TYR A 281 18.20 12.73 -9.08
C TYR A 281 18.77 13.19 -7.74
N ALA A 282 18.45 12.45 -6.68
CA ALA A 282 19.19 12.44 -5.42
C ALA A 282 19.16 11.05 -4.77
N ALA A 283 20.10 10.78 -3.88
CA ALA A 283 20.18 9.56 -3.08
C ALA A 283 20.39 9.88 -1.60
N SER A 284 19.82 9.09 -0.70
CA SER A 284 19.82 9.37 0.73
C SER A 284 21.22 9.26 1.33
N SER A 285 21.52 10.10 2.32
CA SER A 285 22.74 10.03 3.13
C SER A 285 22.57 9.18 4.40
N ASP A 286 21.37 8.67 4.66
CA ASP A 286 21.04 7.76 5.75
C ASP A 286 20.17 6.57 5.29
N ARG A 287 19.93 5.62 6.22
CA ARG A 287 19.23 4.34 5.99
C ARG A 287 17.72 4.36 6.28
N GLN A 288 17.17 5.49 6.70
CA GLN A 288 15.78 5.63 7.18
C GLN A 288 14.97 6.64 6.38
N ARG A 289 15.60 7.57 5.65
CA ARG A 289 14.91 8.66 4.95
C ARG A 289 15.18 8.65 3.46
N CYS A 290 14.21 9.16 2.72
CA CYS A 290 14.32 9.49 1.30
C CYS A 290 14.68 10.97 1.11
N PRO A 291 15.40 11.32 0.02
CA PRO A 291 15.73 12.71 -0.28
C PRO A 291 14.50 13.58 -0.54
N GLN A 292 14.66 14.89 -0.33
CA GLN A 292 13.68 15.91 -0.69
C GLN A 292 13.84 16.35 -2.16
N LEU A 293 12.79 16.93 -2.73
CA LEU A 293 12.79 17.47 -4.10
C LEU A 293 13.88 18.54 -4.31
N ASN A 294 14.19 19.34 -3.29
CA ASN A 294 15.23 20.39 -3.35
C ASN A 294 16.66 19.85 -3.18
N GLU A 295 16.85 18.56 -2.93
CA GLU A 295 18.16 17.90 -2.94
C GLU A 295 18.51 17.33 -4.32
N MET A 296 17.54 17.31 -5.26
CA MET A 296 17.74 16.78 -6.61
C MET A 296 18.62 17.66 -7.48
N ASN A 297 19.48 17.03 -8.28
CA ASN A 297 20.34 17.67 -9.26
C ASN A 297 20.21 16.96 -10.62
N ILE A 298 20.50 17.65 -11.72
CA ILE A 298 20.53 17.04 -13.05
C ILE A 298 21.76 16.13 -13.14
N VAL A 299 21.55 14.84 -13.39
CA VAL A 299 22.63 13.83 -13.51
C VAL A 299 22.74 13.20 -14.90
N ALA A 300 21.72 13.33 -15.73
CA ALA A 300 21.67 12.77 -17.08
C ALA A 300 20.64 13.52 -17.95
N THR A 301 20.60 13.20 -19.24
CA THR A 301 19.45 13.49 -20.11
C THR A 301 18.68 12.20 -20.42
N TYR A 302 17.44 12.32 -20.87
CA TYR A 302 16.65 11.17 -21.33
C TYR A 302 15.99 11.43 -22.68
N GLN A 303 15.75 10.34 -23.40
CA GLN A 303 14.92 10.31 -24.61
C GLN A 303 13.91 9.18 -24.47
N GLN A 304 12.65 9.47 -24.77
CA GLN A 304 11.60 8.46 -24.88
C GLN A 304 11.60 7.92 -26.31
N GLN A 305 11.65 6.60 -26.45
CA GLN A 305 11.49 5.91 -27.72
C GLN A 305 10.64 4.66 -27.47
N ASP A 306 9.56 4.51 -28.23
CA ASP A 306 8.56 3.47 -28.01
C ASP A 306 8.09 3.44 -26.53
N GLU A 307 8.04 2.25 -25.91
CA GLU A 307 7.69 2.06 -24.49
C GLU A 307 8.92 2.16 -23.55
N GLN A 308 10.04 2.70 -24.03
CA GLN A 308 11.30 2.76 -23.30
C GLN A 308 11.78 4.20 -23.10
N ILE A 309 12.57 4.38 -22.03
CA ILE A 309 13.23 5.64 -21.70
C ILE A 309 14.72 5.39 -21.68
N HIS A 310 15.44 5.97 -22.64
CA HIS A 310 16.89 5.84 -22.77
C HIS A 310 17.57 6.97 -22.00
N LEU A 311 18.29 6.61 -20.93
CA LEU A 311 19.04 7.51 -20.07
C LEU A 311 20.46 7.66 -20.59
N HIS A 312 20.92 8.91 -20.69
CA HIS A 312 22.24 9.28 -21.19
C HIS A 312 23.00 10.04 -20.09
N PHE A 313 23.86 9.32 -19.38
CA PHE A 313 24.69 9.87 -18.31
C PHE A 313 25.99 10.45 -18.87
N PRO A 314 26.68 11.34 -18.13
CA PRO A 314 28.06 11.73 -18.42
C PRO A 314 28.99 10.51 -18.57
N SER A 315 30.07 10.69 -19.33
CA SER A 315 31.06 9.63 -19.64
C SER A 315 30.54 8.49 -20.52
N ASP A 316 29.62 8.80 -21.44
CA ASP A 316 29.02 7.87 -22.42
C ASP A 316 28.32 6.64 -21.82
N LYS A 317 28.06 6.63 -20.50
CA LYS A 317 27.26 5.59 -19.86
C LYS A 317 25.80 5.80 -20.26
N THR A 318 25.18 4.76 -20.81
CA THR A 318 23.74 4.72 -21.09
C THR A 318 23.04 3.73 -20.17
N ALA A 319 21.74 3.93 -20.00
CA ALA A 319 20.84 2.92 -19.48
C ALA A 319 19.49 3.01 -20.19
N THR A 320 18.63 2.04 -19.96
CA THR A 320 17.29 1.97 -20.53
C THR A 320 16.32 1.51 -19.47
N TRP A 321 15.28 2.29 -19.25
CA TRP A 321 14.14 1.92 -18.41
C TRP A 321 13.02 1.42 -19.31
N ARG A 322 12.54 0.21 -19.04
CA ARG A 322 11.37 -0.39 -19.65
C ARG A 322 10.30 -0.55 -18.58
N PHE A 323 9.21 0.18 -18.72
CA PHE A 323 8.04 -0.01 -17.86
C PHE A 323 7.50 -1.43 -18.02
N ARG A 324 7.00 -2.01 -16.92
CA ARG A 324 6.36 -3.33 -16.88
C ARG A 324 4.90 -3.26 -16.48
N TYR A 325 4.58 -2.52 -15.43
CA TYR A 325 3.24 -2.50 -14.85
C TYR A 325 3.04 -1.27 -13.97
N ARG A 326 1.78 -0.84 -13.80
CA ARG A 326 1.37 0.16 -12.79
C ARG A 326 0.22 -0.41 -11.98
N TYR A 327 0.23 -0.19 -10.68
CA TYR A 327 -0.85 -0.58 -9.79
C TYR A 327 -1.00 0.41 -8.63
N SER A 328 -2.23 0.58 -8.14
CA SER A 328 -2.48 1.32 -6.91
C SER A 328 -2.15 0.46 -5.70
N SER A 329 -1.63 1.07 -4.63
CA SER A 329 -1.36 0.37 -3.37
C SER A 329 -2.65 -0.05 -2.67
N ASN A 330 -2.65 -1.24 -2.06
CA ASN A 330 -3.73 -1.66 -1.16
C ASN A 330 -3.54 -1.15 0.28
N TYR A 331 -2.32 -0.69 0.64
CA TYR A 331 -1.97 -0.27 2.01
C TYR A 331 -1.76 1.23 2.17
N TYR A 332 -1.44 1.96 1.08
CA TYR A 332 -1.20 3.41 1.09
C TYR A 332 -2.19 4.13 0.15
N PRO A 333 -3.30 4.68 0.67
CA PRO A 333 -4.33 5.31 -0.15
C PRO A 333 -3.79 6.39 -1.09
N GLY A 334 -4.16 6.30 -2.37
CA GLY A 334 -3.76 7.24 -3.41
C GLY A 334 -2.32 7.06 -3.93
N MET A 335 -1.53 6.12 -3.41
CA MET A 335 -0.18 5.83 -3.91
C MET A 335 -0.22 4.90 -5.12
N GLN A 336 0.51 5.25 -6.19
CA GLN A 336 0.76 4.37 -7.34
C GLN A 336 2.19 3.81 -7.27
N LEU A 337 2.30 2.54 -7.63
CA LEU A 337 3.58 1.85 -7.82
C LEU A 337 3.78 1.56 -9.31
N TYR A 338 5.00 1.79 -9.78
CA TYR A 338 5.41 1.61 -11.17
C TYR A 338 6.55 0.60 -11.19
N GLN A 339 6.33 -0.56 -11.80
CA GLN A 339 7.37 -1.56 -11.94
C GLN A 339 8.18 -1.28 -13.22
N VAL A 340 9.49 -1.12 -13.08
CA VAL A 340 10.41 -0.74 -14.16
C VAL A 340 11.62 -1.67 -14.17
N THR A 341 11.92 -2.25 -15.32
CA THR A 341 13.16 -2.99 -15.57
C THR A 341 14.22 -2.03 -16.10
N SER A 342 15.44 -2.11 -15.57
CA SER A 342 16.56 -1.22 -15.89
C SER A 342 17.88 -1.98 -15.97
N ASN A 343 18.76 -1.58 -16.89
CA ASN A 343 20.11 -2.13 -17.07
C ASN A 343 21.22 -1.19 -16.57
N GLU A 344 20.90 -0.20 -15.72
CA GLU A 344 21.85 0.77 -15.14
C GLU A 344 23.11 0.15 -14.52
N ASN A 345 22.99 -1.07 -14.00
CA ASN A 345 24.00 -1.80 -13.24
C ASN A 345 24.55 -3.04 -14.00
N GLY A 346 24.31 -3.14 -15.31
CA GLY A 346 24.77 -4.24 -16.16
C GLY A 346 23.63 -5.19 -16.54
N PRO A 347 23.39 -6.29 -15.80
CA PRO A 347 22.21 -7.12 -15.98
C PRO A 347 20.90 -6.32 -15.80
N GLU A 348 19.82 -6.79 -16.41
CA GLU A 348 18.49 -6.23 -16.17
C GLU A 348 18.01 -6.56 -14.74
N GLU A 349 17.85 -5.54 -13.90
CA GLU A 349 17.14 -5.63 -12.62
C GLU A 349 15.79 -4.92 -12.71
N THR A 350 14.79 -5.41 -11.97
CA THR A 350 13.46 -4.80 -11.89
C THR A 350 13.26 -4.15 -10.53
N TYR A 351 12.63 -2.98 -10.52
CA TYR A 351 12.40 -2.15 -9.34
C TYR A 351 10.93 -1.75 -9.24
N SER A 352 10.40 -1.65 -8.01
CA SER A 352 9.17 -0.88 -7.77
C SER A 352 9.55 0.57 -7.48
N LEU A 353 8.98 1.49 -8.26
CA LEU A 353 9.06 2.93 -8.05
C LEU A 353 7.76 3.43 -7.40
N PHE A 354 7.87 4.33 -6.43
CA PHE A 354 6.73 4.89 -5.67
C PHE A 354 6.53 6.36 -6.05
N ASP A 355 5.31 6.80 -6.37
CA ASP A 355 5.01 8.23 -6.56
C ASP A 355 5.00 9.04 -5.23
N GLN A 356 4.81 8.35 -4.10
CA GLN A 356 4.81 8.96 -2.78
C GLN A 356 6.01 8.51 -1.93
N ARG A 357 6.69 9.50 -1.34
CA ARG A 357 7.83 9.31 -0.42
C ARG A 357 7.53 8.33 0.72
N ILE A 358 6.30 8.36 1.25
CA ILE A 358 5.91 7.60 2.44
C ILE A 358 5.95 6.08 2.21
N GLY A 359 5.65 5.59 1.01
CA GLY A 359 5.75 4.16 0.69
C GLY A 359 7.18 3.65 0.65
N ALA A 360 8.08 4.45 0.07
CA ALA A 360 9.51 4.15 0.07
C ALA A 360 10.09 4.20 1.48
N GLU A 361 9.78 5.24 2.27
CA GLU A 361 10.23 5.33 3.66
C GLU A 361 9.63 4.25 4.57
N ALA A 362 8.42 3.75 4.29
CA ALA A 362 7.86 2.62 5.04
C ALA A 362 8.70 1.35 4.87
N ARG A 363 9.22 1.05 3.66
CA ARG A 363 10.16 -0.06 3.46
C ARG A 363 11.49 0.13 4.20
N LEU A 364 11.85 1.35 4.60
CA LEU A 364 13.06 1.64 5.37
C LEU A 364 12.86 1.59 6.90
N ASN A 365 11.61 1.60 7.39
CA ASN A 365 11.28 1.81 8.80
C ASN A 365 10.21 0.84 9.32
N VAL A 366 10.35 -0.46 9.02
CA VAL A 366 9.46 -1.48 9.58
C VAL A 366 9.84 -1.72 11.04
N HIS A 367 9.03 -1.28 11.99
CA HIS A 367 9.25 -1.56 13.40
C HIS A 367 8.81 -2.98 13.77
N THR A 368 9.61 -3.68 14.56
CA THR A 368 9.39 -5.08 14.97
C THR A 368 9.97 -5.38 16.36
N GLY A 369 9.57 -6.50 16.96
CA GLY A 369 10.24 -7.13 18.10
C GLY A 369 9.56 -6.93 19.46
N GLN A 370 8.69 -5.93 19.60
CA GLN A 370 7.99 -5.65 20.85
C GLN A 370 6.96 -6.74 21.18
N TYR A 371 6.40 -7.36 20.14
CA TYR A 371 5.54 -8.54 20.20
C TYR A 371 5.77 -9.42 18.96
N HIS A 372 5.39 -10.69 19.05
CA HIS A 372 5.54 -11.66 17.95
C HIS A 372 4.67 -11.24 16.75
N TYR A 373 5.18 -11.43 15.52
CA TYR A 373 4.57 -10.97 14.27
C TYR A 373 4.34 -9.44 14.13
N GLN A 374 5.02 -8.59 14.93
CA GLN A 374 5.01 -7.14 14.69
C GLN A 374 5.71 -6.79 13.36
N GLY A 375 5.00 -6.18 12.43
CA GLY A 375 5.56 -5.75 11.13
C GLY A 375 4.62 -4.85 10.33
N LEU A 376 4.97 -4.58 9.08
CA LEU A 376 4.17 -3.77 8.14
C LEU A 376 3.92 -4.54 6.84
N ASN A 377 2.68 -4.46 6.34
CA ASN A 377 2.30 -5.04 5.05
C ASN A 377 2.69 -4.12 3.89
N PHE A 378 3.19 -4.73 2.82
CA PHE A 378 3.55 -4.09 1.56
C PHE A 378 2.87 -4.79 0.40
N ASP A 379 2.56 -4.03 -0.64
CA ASP A 379 2.22 -4.60 -1.93
C ASP A 379 3.49 -5.11 -2.63
N TYR A 380 3.36 -6.22 -3.34
CA TYR A 380 4.35 -6.75 -4.26
C TYR A 380 3.64 -7.33 -5.49
N LEU A 381 4.30 -7.27 -6.65
CA LEU A 381 3.73 -7.70 -7.91
C LEU A 381 4.37 -9.01 -8.38
N MET A 382 3.60 -10.10 -8.32
CA MET A 382 4.03 -11.46 -8.64
C MET A 382 3.62 -11.86 -10.05
N LEU A 383 4.32 -12.84 -10.64
CA LEU A 383 3.95 -13.46 -11.92
C LEU A 383 3.14 -14.74 -11.68
N ASN A 384 2.15 -15.01 -12.54
CA ASN A 384 1.56 -16.33 -12.67
C ASN A 384 2.29 -17.20 -13.72
N GLU A 385 1.85 -18.44 -13.91
CA GLU A 385 2.40 -19.36 -14.91
C GLU A 385 2.34 -18.81 -16.35
N GLN A 386 1.39 -17.92 -16.63
CA GLN A 386 1.21 -17.25 -17.92
C GLN A 386 2.02 -15.94 -18.03
N GLN A 387 2.91 -15.66 -17.08
CA GLN A 387 3.70 -14.43 -16.95
C GLN A 387 2.87 -13.14 -16.87
N GLN A 388 1.63 -13.23 -16.40
CA GLN A 388 0.79 -12.09 -16.09
C GLN A 388 1.00 -11.66 -14.64
N TYR A 389 1.07 -10.36 -14.43
CA TYR A 389 1.25 -9.77 -13.11
C TYR A 389 -0.03 -9.81 -12.27
N TYR A 390 0.12 -10.10 -10.96
CA TYR A 390 -0.95 -9.98 -9.96
C TYR A 390 -0.40 -9.51 -8.61
N PRO A 391 -1.18 -8.76 -7.81
CA PRO A 391 -0.73 -8.24 -6.51
C PRO A 391 -0.79 -9.31 -5.41
N ILE A 392 0.25 -9.33 -4.58
CA ILE A 392 0.33 -10.06 -3.31
C ILE A 392 0.72 -9.10 -2.18
N GLY A 393 0.43 -9.49 -0.95
CA GLY A 393 0.92 -8.82 0.25
C GLY A 393 2.13 -9.53 0.83
N LEU A 394 3.10 -8.75 1.29
CA LEU A 394 4.31 -9.19 2.00
C LEU A 394 4.41 -8.48 3.35
N PHE A 395 4.80 -9.19 4.41
CA PHE A 395 5.35 -8.58 5.63
C PHE A 395 6.45 -9.45 6.23
N ASN A 396 7.36 -8.85 7.00
CA ASN A 396 8.36 -9.58 7.78
C ASN A 396 8.45 -8.95 9.17
N TYR A 397 8.98 -9.71 10.13
CA TYR A 397 9.21 -9.36 11.52
C TYR A 397 10.54 -9.96 11.98
N ILE A 398 11.13 -9.44 13.05
CA ILE A 398 12.14 -10.12 13.87
C ILE A 398 11.60 -10.13 15.30
N TYR A 399 11.61 -11.30 15.94
CA TYR A 399 11.25 -11.45 17.35
C TYR A 399 12.32 -12.25 18.10
N ASN A 400 12.55 -11.93 19.38
CA ASN A 400 13.35 -12.78 20.26
C ASN A 400 12.44 -13.77 21.00
N VAL A 401 12.34 -14.99 20.47
CA VAL A 401 11.46 -16.07 20.99
C VAL A 401 11.73 -16.38 22.46
N ARG A 402 12.98 -16.19 22.93
CA ARG A 402 13.33 -16.43 24.35
C ARG A 402 12.61 -15.53 25.34
N ASN A 403 11.99 -14.43 24.89
CA ASN A 403 11.12 -13.61 25.73
C ASN A 403 9.82 -14.36 26.12
N ALA A 404 9.31 -15.24 25.25
CA ALA A 404 8.16 -16.10 25.51
C ALA A 404 8.56 -17.53 25.94
N GLN A 405 9.70 -18.04 25.43
CA GLN A 405 10.20 -19.40 25.68
C GLN A 405 11.69 -19.38 26.06
N PRO A 406 12.05 -19.10 27.33
CA PRO A 406 13.44 -18.81 27.74
C PRO A 406 14.50 -19.87 27.37
N ASN A 407 14.09 -21.13 27.23
CA ASN A 407 14.97 -22.26 26.89
C ASN A 407 15.03 -22.57 25.39
N TYR A 408 14.35 -21.80 24.52
CA TYR A 408 14.36 -22.06 23.07
C TYR A 408 15.75 -21.78 22.48
N TYR A 409 16.24 -22.71 21.65
CA TYR A 409 17.66 -22.74 21.26
C TYR A 409 18.01 -21.62 20.28
N GLN A 410 17.09 -21.26 19.38
CA GLN A 410 17.17 -20.09 18.51
C GLN A 410 16.58 -18.86 19.22
N PRO A 411 17.36 -17.79 19.48
CA PRO A 411 16.81 -16.57 20.06
C PRO A 411 15.98 -15.80 19.02
N ALA A 412 16.52 -15.54 17.83
CA ALA A 412 15.78 -14.90 16.75
C ALA A 412 14.80 -15.85 16.04
N ASP A 413 13.71 -15.24 15.58
CA ASP A 413 12.69 -15.78 14.68
C ASP A 413 12.24 -14.65 13.74
N SER A 414 12.03 -14.97 12.46
CA SER A 414 11.78 -14.00 11.38
C SER A 414 11.38 -14.69 10.07
N ASP A 415 10.12 -14.52 9.66
CA ASP A 415 9.65 -15.04 8.38
C ASP A 415 9.14 -13.94 7.45
N LEU A 416 9.48 -14.02 6.16
CA LEU A 416 8.74 -13.26 5.15
C LEU A 416 7.40 -13.94 4.90
N ASN A 417 6.35 -13.39 5.49
CA ASN A 417 4.98 -13.81 5.29
C ASN A 417 4.43 -13.27 3.97
N VAL A 418 3.77 -14.13 3.20
CA VAL A 418 3.33 -13.88 1.83
C VAL A 418 1.88 -14.35 1.64
N PHE A 419 1.04 -13.50 1.06
CA PHE A 419 -0.38 -13.84 0.85
C PHE A 419 -0.99 -13.18 -0.39
N HIS A 420 -1.97 -13.84 -1.00
CA HIS A 420 -2.87 -13.15 -1.95
C HIS A 420 -3.90 -12.30 -1.16
N PRO A 421 -4.38 -11.15 -1.65
CA PRO A 421 -5.40 -10.36 -0.94
C PRO A 421 -6.75 -11.05 -0.80
N THR A 422 -7.21 -11.77 -1.84
CA THR A 422 -8.58 -12.36 -1.95
C THR A 422 -8.66 -13.87 -2.17
N LYS A 423 -7.54 -14.59 -2.26
CA LYS A 423 -7.47 -16.03 -2.61
C LYS A 423 -6.54 -16.78 -1.64
N SER A 424 -6.46 -18.10 -1.76
CA SER A 424 -5.33 -18.86 -1.21
C SER A 424 -4.09 -18.69 -2.09
N LEU A 425 -2.91 -18.85 -1.49
CA LEU A 425 -1.62 -18.87 -2.16
C LEU A 425 -0.79 -20.01 -1.58
N PHE A 426 -0.12 -20.78 -2.42
CA PHE A 426 0.61 -22.01 -2.04
C PHE A 426 2.10 -21.88 -2.40
N CYS A 427 2.97 -22.63 -1.70
CA CYS A 427 4.42 -22.59 -1.89
C CYS A 427 4.82 -22.85 -3.36
N ARG A 428 4.22 -23.87 -3.98
CA ARG A 428 4.41 -24.20 -5.40
C ARG A 428 4.12 -23.05 -6.37
N ASP A 429 3.27 -22.09 -6.00
CA ASP A 429 2.85 -20.98 -6.85
C ASP A 429 3.88 -19.83 -6.82
N VAL A 430 4.82 -19.84 -5.85
CA VAL A 430 5.71 -18.73 -5.54
C VAL A 430 7.18 -19.14 -5.48
N GLU A 431 7.53 -20.25 -4.83
CA GLU A 431 8.91 -20.79 -4.74
C GLU A 431 9.68 -20.83 -6.07
N PRO A 432 9.09 -21.26 -7.22
CA PRO A 432 9.86 -21.45 -8.46
C PRO A 432 10.57 -20.19 -8.99
N TYR A 433 10.14 -19.01 -8.55
CA TYR A 433 10.65 -17.72 -9.00
C TYR A 433 11.84 -17.19 -8.18
N TRP A 434 12.10 -17.75 -7.00
CA TRP A 434 13.05 -17.21 -6.02
C TRP A 434 14.32 -18.05 -5.92
N ALA A 435 15.47 -17.38 -5.75
CA ALA A 435 16.75 -18.06 -5.56
C ALA A 435 17.08 -18.20 -4.07
N TYR A 436 17.16 -17.07 -3.36
CA TYR A 436 17.47 -17.05 -1.94
C TYR A 436 16.93 -15.79 -1.27
N ALA A 437 16.76 -15.85 0.04
CA ALA A 437 16.56 -14.71 0.92
C ALA A 437 17.76 -14.54 1.86
N SER A 438 17.99 -13.31 2.31
CA SER A 438 18.96 -13.00 3.35
C SER A 438 18.42 -11.97 4.33
N LEU A 439 18.66 -12.21 5.62
CA LEU A 439 18.45 -11.25 6.70
C LEU A 439 19.81 -10.96 7.35
N ILE A 440 20.20 -9.67 7.37
CA ILE A 440 21.52 -9.27 7.86
C ILE A 440 21.45 -8.04 8.78
N GLY A 441 22.10 -8.11 9.95
CA GLY A 441 22.25 -6.98 10.86
C GLY A 441 23.26 -7.22 11.97
N PRO A 442 23.38 -6.35 12.99
CA PRO A 442 24.28 -6.56 14.12
C PRO A 442 23.72 -7.57 15.15
N THR A 443 24.57 -8.24 15.92
CA THR A 443 24.14 -9.02 17.11
C THR A 443 24.83 -8.53 18.37
N HIS A 444 24.32 -9.00 19.52
CA HIS A 444 24.97 -8.86 20.83
C HIS A 444 26.46 -9.26 20.85
N TYR A 445 26.88 -10.21 20.01
CA TYR A 445 28.25 -10.74 20.02
C TYR A 445 29.22 -10.02 19.06
N ASN A 446 28.81 -8.90 18.44
CA ASN A 446 29.57 -8.18 17.39
C ASN A 446 29.94 -9.03 16.16
N VAL A 447 29.34 -10.21 16.01
CA VAL A 447 29.27 -10.95 14.75
C VAL A 447 27.98 -10.51 14.05
N PRO A 448 27.99 -10.18 12.74
CA PRO A 448 26.75 -9.89 12.04
C PRO A 448 25.81 -11.10 12.10
N LEU A 449 24.54 -10.86 12.41
CA LEU A 449 23.45 -11.78 12.14
C LEU A 449 23.45 -11.96 10.63
N ILE A 450 23.57 -13.19 10.16
CA ILE A 450 23.46 -13.55 8.75
C ILE A 450 22.66 -14.85 8.71
N SER A 451 21.37 -14.73 8.43
CA SER A 451 20.55 -15.87 8.05
C SER A 451 20.32 -15.81 6.54
N GLU A 452 20.65 -16.87 5.83
CA GLU A 452 20.33 -17.06 4.41
C GLU A 452 19.42 -18.28 4.27
N SER A 453 18.44 -18.21 3.36
CA SER A 453 17.49 -19.28 3.07
C SER A 453 17.43 -19.49 1.55
N GLY A 454 17.63 -20.73 1.08
CA GLY A 454 17.85 -21.03 -0.34
C GLY A 454 19.30 -20.83 -0.80
N ASP A 455 19.55 -20.87 -2.12
CA ASP A 455 20.90 -20.73 -2.70
C ASP A 455 20.98 -19.73 -3.87
N ARG A 456 22.14 -19.09 -4.03
CA ARG A 456 22.34 -17.97 -4.97
C ARG A 456 22.25 -18.36 -6.46
N ALA A 457 22.35 -19.63 -6.79
CA ALA A 457 22.13 -20.15 -8.14
C ALA A 457 20.69 -20.66 -8.35
N GLY A 458 19.83 -20.66 -7.32
CA GLY A 458 18.41 -20.98 -7.43
C GLY A 458 18.10 -22.45 -7.70
N ASN A 459 18.96 -23.37 -7.24
CA ASN A 459 18.69 -24.81 -7.25
C ASN A 459 17.79 -25.22 -6.08
N TYR A 460 17.91 -24.50 -4.96
CA TYR A 460 17.10 -24.61 -3.76
C TYR A 460 16.50 -23.23 -3.47
N PRO A 461 15.18 -23.03 -3.57
CA PRO A 461 14.53 -21.78 -3.17
C PRO A 461 14.59 -21.59 -1.64
N PRO A 462 14.23 -20.41 -1.11
CA PRO A 462 13.99 -20.24 0.32
C PRO A 462 13.01 -21.29 0.86
N LEU A 463 13.26 -21.78 2.08
CA LEU A 463 12.39 -22.78 2.72
C LEU A 463 10.98 -22.21 2.88
N CYS A 464 10.00 -22.83 2.22
CA CYS A 464 8.62 -22.37 2.24
C CYS A 464 7.73 -23.24 3.15
N GLY A 465 6.93 -22.58 3.99
CA GLY A 465 5.86 -23.22 4.77
C GLY A 465 4.50 -22.62 4.44
N GLU A 466 3.43 -23.42 4.58
CA GLU A 466 2.04 -22.99 4.35
C GLU A 466 1.25 -22.96 5.66
N TYR A 467 0.37 -21.97 5.83
CA TYR A 467 -0.50 -21.86 7.00
C TYR A 467 -1.91 -21.36 6.64
N LEU A 468 -2.88 -21.67 7.49
CA LEU A 468 -4.24 -21.13 7.38
C LEU A 468 -4.25 -19.70 7.91
N ARG A 469 -4.34 -18.72 7.01
CA ARG A 469 -4.55 -17.31 7.35
C ARG A 469 -5.99 -17.01 7.77
N SER A 470 -6.93 -17.86 7.31
CA SER A 470 -8.32 -17.90 7.78
C SER A 470 -8.89 -19.29 7.51
N GLN A 471 -10.09 -19.59 8.01
CA GLN A 471 -10.76 -20.89 7.87
C GLN A 471 -10.81 -21.46 6.43
N THR A 472 -10.78 -20.60 5.40
CA THR A 472 -10.86 -21.01 3.99
C THR A 472 -9.68 -20.56 3.13
N ARG A 473 -8.62 -19.97 3.72
CA ARG A 473 -7.54 -19.33 2.95
C ARG A 473 -6.15 -19.66 3.46
N THR A 474 -5.33 -20.18 2.56
CA THR A 474 -3.90 -20.46 2.76
C THR A 474 -3.06 -19.21 2.46
N ALA A 475 -2.06 -18.97 3.30
CA ALA A 475 -0.92 -18.10 3.05
C ALA A 475 0.36 -18.92 3.23
N LEU A 476 1.50 -18.34 2.87
CA LEU A 476 2.80 -18.99 3.00
C LEU A 476 3.80 -18.06 3.69
N TYR A 477 4.93 -18.62 4.08
CA TYR A 477 6.07 -17.87 4.59
C TYR A 477 7.38 -18.44 4.07
N PHE A 478 8.39 -17.59 3.92
CA PHE A 478 9.78 -18.02 3.74
C PHE A 478 10.51 -17.95 5.08
N ASP A 479 10.90 -19.13 5.56
CA ASP A 479 11.57 -19.40 6.82
C ASP A 479 13.07 -19.09 6.74
N HIS A 480 13.66 -18.75 7.88
CA HIS A 480 15.06 -18.41 8.06
C HIS A 480 15.66 -19.19 9.24
N GLU A 481 16.72 -19.95 8.99
CA GLU A 481 17.41 -20.65 10.08
C GLU A 481 18.31 -19.69 10.87
N PHE A 482 18.18 -19.69 12.20
CA PHE A 482 18.98 -18.89 13.13
C PHE A 482 19.92 -19.76 13.97
N THR A 483 20.96 -19.14 14.51
CA THR A 483 21.91 -19.76 15.44
C THR A 483 21.68 -19.27 16.87
N ALA A 484 22.27 -19.95 17.86
CA ALA A 484 22.20 -19.53 19.26
C ALA A 484 22.83 -18.15 19.54
N GLN A 485 23.60 -17.60 18.58
CA GLN A 485 24.28 -16.31 18.65
C GLN A 485 23.46 -15.15 18.05
N ASP A 486 22.40 -15.44 17.29
CA ASP A 486 21.59 -14.44 16.58
C ASP A 486 20.61 -13.73 17.52
N ILE A 487 21.13 -13.06 18.55
CA ILE A 487 20.35 -12.25 19.48
C ILE A 487 20.22 -10.84 18.87
N PRO A 488 19.00 -10.41 18.48
CA PRO A 488 18.78 -9.08 17.93
C PRO A 488 19.00 -7.99 19.00
N LEU A 489 19.40 -6.81 18.54
CA LEU A 489 19.76 -5.68 19.36
C LEU A 489 18.73 -4.55 19.23
N ASP A 490 18.32 -4.03 20.38
CA ASP A 490 17.40 -2.91 20.50
C ASP A 490 17.89 -1.66 19.74
N GLY A 491 16.96 -1.02 19.04
CA GLY A 491 17.18 0.16 18.19
C GLY A 491 18.08 -0.09 16.98
N LYS A 492 18.32 -1.34 16.55
CA LYS A 492 19.19 -1.65 15.39
C LYS A 492 18.39 -2.00 14.14
N ILE A 493 19.01 -1.70 12.99
CA ILE A 493 18.43 -1.89 11.65
C ILE A 493 19.03 -3.15 11.01
N TYR A 494 18.15 -4.11 10.72
CA TYR A 494 18.41 -5.33 9.97
C TYR A 494 17.90 -5.14 8.54
N THR A 495 18.67 -5.58 7.54
CA THR A 495 18.25 -5.57 6.14
C THR A 495 17.72 -6.95 5.76
N TYR A 496 16.48 -7.05 5.30
CA TYR A 496 15.95 -8.24 4.63
C TYR A 496 15.96 -8.03 3.11
N ILE A 497 16.41 -9.03 2.36
CA ILE A 497 16.40 -9.03 0.88
C ILE A 497 15.99 -10.41 0.36
N LEU A 498 14.98 -10.46 -0.50
CA LEU A 498 14.56 -11.64 -1.26
C LEU A 498 14.97 -11.47 -2.73
N TYR A 499 15.75 -12.42 -3.24
CA TYR A 499 16.32 -12.36 -4.60
C TYR A 499 15.56 -13.27 -5.56
N PRO A 500 14.99 -12.73 -6.66
CA PRO A 500 14.46 -13.58 -7.73
C PRO A 500 15.60 -14.36 -8.37
N ARG A 501 15.28 -15.50 -9.01
CA ARG A 501 16.29 -16.22 -9.80
C ARG A 501 16.79 -15.35 -10.95
N PRO A 502 18.04 -15.50 -11.42
CA PRO A 502 18.62 -14.64 -12.45
C PRO A 502 17.77 -14.52 -13.73
N GLU A 503 17.10 -15.59 -14.15
CA GLU A 503 16.18 -15.60 -15.30
C GLU A 503 14.91 -14.76 -15.09
N TYR A 504 14.51 -14.48 -13.83
CA TYR A 504 13.34 -13.67 -13.49
C TYR A 504 13.67 -12.26 -12.99
N ALA A 505 14.95 -11.92 -12.75
CA ALA A 505 15.36 -10.58 -12.29
C ALA A 505 14.91 -9.43 -13.24
N HIS A 506 14.76 -9.74 -14.52
CA HIS A 506 14.26 -8.81 -15.55
C HIS A 506 12.71 -8.65 -15.55
N LEU A 507 11.98 -9.32 -14.64
CA LEU A 507 10.52 -9.26 -14.51
C LEU A 507 10.05 -9.03 -13.05
N LEU A 508 10.76 -9.60 -12.07
CA LEU A 508 10.41 -9.54 -10.65
C LEU A 508 11.37 -8.61 -9.90
N GLU A 509 10.81 -7.81 -8.99
CA GLU A 509 11.59 -6.95 -8.11
C GLU A 509 12.35 -7.80 -7.07
N LYS A 510 13.63 -7.47 -6.86
CA LYS A 510 14.40 -7.85 -5.66
C LYS A 510 13.80 -7.15 -4.44
N PHE A 511 12.86 -7.81 -3.76
CA PHE A 511 12.17 -7.23 -2.62
C PHE A 511 13.13 -6.99 -1.46
N ALA A 512 13.12 -5.79 -0.90
CA ALA A 512 14.03 -5.41 0.18
C ALA A 512 13.38 -4.44 1.17
N ILE A 513 13.57 -4.71 2.47
CA ILE A 513 13.09 -3.88 3.58
C ILE A 513 14.12 -3.79 4.72
N ASN A 514 14.07 -2.70 5.48
CA ASN A 514 14.79 -2.56 6.74
C ASN A 514 13.83 -2.82 7.90
N LEU A 515 14.21 -3.74 8.79
CA LEU A 515 13.52 -4.04 10.04
C LEU A 515 14.27 -3.33 11.19
N ILE A 516 13.57 -2.45 11.91
CA ILE A 516 14.05 -1.76 13.11
C ILE A 516 13.57 -2.55 14.32
N TYR A 517 14.47 -3.30 14.94
CA TYR A 517 14.15 -4.12 16.09
C TYR A 517 14.10 -3.29 17.37
N HIS A 518 13.04 -3.50 18.15
CA HIS A 518 12.86 -3.01 19.52
C HIS A 518 12.59 -4.22 20.41
N ALA A 519 13.22 -4.27 21.59
CA ALA A 519 12.87 -5.30 22.57
C ALA A 519 11.45 -5.07 23.12
N PRO A 520 10.75 -6.12 23.60
CA PRO A 520 9.55 -5.95 24.41
C PRO A 520 9.83 -5.04 25.61
N ILE A 521 8.83 -4.25 25.97
CA ILE A 521 8.85 -3.38 27.15
C ILE A 521 8.21 -4.18 28.29
N ASP A 522 8.96 -4.41 29.36
CA ASP A 522 8.49 -5.03 30.61
C ASP A 522 7.46 -4.16 31.37
#